data_AF-X8CML1-F1
#
_entry.id   AF-X8CML1-F1
#
_cell.length_a   1.000
_cell.length_b   1.000
_cell.length_c   1.000
_cell.angle_alpha   90.00
_cell.angle_beta   90.00
_cell.angle_gamma   90.00
#
_symmetry.space_group_name_H-M   'P 1'
#
loop_
_entity.id
_entity.type
_entity.pdbx_description
1 polymer ?
#
loop_
_entity_poly.entity_id
_entity_poly.type
_entity_poly.pdbx_seq_one_letter_code
_entity_poly.pdbx_strand_id
1 'polypeptide(L)'
;MAIAENRGRLASLVATNLLGQNTAAIAATEAEYAQMWAQDAAAMYGYAGSSAIAAQLEPFNAPPQTTNPAGGAGQSGAVAQAAGTAPANAQSALSQLMSSTPERCKASRRLPHCRRPIRRHWRHG
;
A
#
# COMPACT_ATOMS: atom_id res chain seq x y z
N MET A 1 43.49 27.41 4.68
CA MET A 1 44.46 28.54 4.71
C MET A 1 45.21 28.70 3.38
N ALA A 2 45.46 27.64 2.59
CA ALA A 2 46.29 27.67 1.38
C ALA A 2 45.93 28.75 0.33
N ILE A 3 44.64 28.95 0.04
CA ILE A 3 44.22 30.01 -0.91
C ILE A 3 44.63 31.40 -0.42
N ALA A 4 44.37 31.71 0.85
CA ALA A 4 44.72 33.01 1.43
C ALA A 4 46.24 33.22 1.48
N GLU A 5 46.99 32.17 1.80
CA GLU A 5 48.46 32.18 1.78
C GLU A 5 49.02 32.47 0.38
N ASN A 6 48.49 31.79 -0.65
CA ASN A 6 48.88 32.03 -2.03
C ASN A 6 48.57 33.46 -2.47
N ARG A 7 47.37 33.98 -2.14
CA ARG A 7 46.99 35.37 -2.44
C ARG A 7 47.85 36.39 -1.70
N GLY A 8 48.21 36.12 -0.44
CA GLY A 8 49.14 36.94 0.34
C GLY A 8 50.56 36.93 -0.24
N ARG A 9 51.06 35.75 -0.63
CA ARG A 9 52.37 35.59 -1.28
C ARG A 9 52.42 36.33 -2.61
N LEU A 10 51.39 36.21 -3.45
CA LEU A 10 51.28 36.92 -4.71
C LEU A 10 51.37 38.44 -4.51
N ALA A 11 50.62 38.98 -3.54
CA ALA A 11 50.67 40.41 -3.22
C ALA A 11 52.07 40.88 -2.81
N SER A 12 52.79 40.09 -2.01
CA SER A 12 54.17 40.38 -1.60
C SER A 12 55.15 40.35 -2.79
N LEU A 13 55.05 39.33 -3.65
CA LEU A 13 55.91 39.20 -4.82
C LEU A 13 55.69 40.33 -5.82
N VAL A 14 54.44 40.74 -6.06
CA VAL A 14 54.11 41.87 -6.92
C VAL A 14 54.63 43.18 -6.33
N ALA A 15 54.42 43.42 -5.03
CA ALA A 15 54.90 44.63 -4.36
C ALA A 15 56.42 44.80 -4.41
N THR A 16 57.17 43.70 -4.48
CA THR A 16 58.64 43.69 -4.55
C THR A 16 59.19 43.53 -5.98
N ASN A 17 58.34 43.46 -7.00
CA ASN A 17 58.77 43.20 -8.39
C ASN A 17 59.23 44.44 -9.16
N LEU A 18 59.96 45.36 -8.52
CA LEU A 18 60.32 46.64 -9.15
C LEU A 18 61.29 46.47 -10.35
N LEU A 19 62.16 45.46 -10.29
CA LEU A 19 63.14 45.14 -11.33
C LEU A 19 62.74 43.94 -12.21
N GLY A 20 61.52 43.40 -12.03
CA GLY A 20 61.03 42.25 -12.80
C GLY A 20 61.62 40.89 -12.40
N GLN A 21 62.50 40.80 -11.40
CA GLN A 21 63.14 39.55 -10.98
C GLN A 21 62.15 38.51 -10.43
N ASN A 22 61.03 38.94 -9.86
CA ASN A 22 60.04 38.05 -9.25
C ASN A 22 59.01 37.50 -10.26
N THR A 23 59.10 37.85 -11.54
CA THR A 23 58.10 37.47 -12.56
C THR A 23 57.88 35.95 -12.66
N ALA A 24 58.96 35.16 -12.61
CA ALA A 24 58.84 33.70 -12.62
C ALA A 24 58.16 33.15 -11.34
N ALA A 25 58.44 33.74 -10.18
CA ALA A 25 57.83 33.36 -8.91
C ALA A 25 56.34 33.75 -8.85
N ILE A 26 55.96 34.88 -9.46
CA ILE A 26 54.57 35.30 -9.63
C ILE A 26 53.81 34.28 -10.47
N ALA A 27 54.34 33.92 -11.65
CA ALA A 27 53.71 32.95 -12.54
C ALA A 27 53.55 31.58 -11.87
N ALA A 28 54.56 31.12 -11.11
CA ALA A 28 54.45 29.89 -10.33
C ALA A 28 53.34 29.97 -9.27
N THR A 29 53.25 31.09 -8.55
CA THR A 29 52.19 31.33 -7.54
C THR A 29 50.80 31.37 -8.18
N GLU A 30 50.64 31.97 -9.36
CA GLU A 30 49.38 31.97 -10.11
C GLU A 30 49.00 30.56 -10.61
N ALA A 31 49.99 29.77 -11.04
CA ALA A 31 49.77 28.38 -11.45
C ALA A 31 49.31 27.50 -10.27
N GLU A 32 49.91 27.67 -9.08
CA GLU A 32 49.44 27.02 -7.84
C GLU A 32 47.97 27.37 -7.53
N TYR A 33 47.59 28.64 -7.71
CA TYR A 33 46.19 29.06 -7.52
C TYR A 33 45.25 28.40 -8.54
N ALA A 34 45.65 28.34 -9.80
CA ALA A 34 44.89 27.65 -10.84
C ALA A 34 44.71 26.16 -10.55
N GLN A 35 45.73 25.49 -9.98
CA GLN A 35 45.62 24.10 -9.54
C GLN A 35 44.60 23.94 -8.40
N MET A 36 44.62 24.84 -7.41
CA MET A 36 43.62 24.82 -6.34
C MET A 36 42.20 25.01 -6.88
N TRP A 37 42.03 25.92 -7.85
CA TRP A 37 40.73 26.12 -8.50
C TRP A 37 40.29 24.89 -9.31
N ALA A 38 41.22 24.26 -10.05
CA ALA A 38 40.94 23.05 -10.80
C ALA A 38 40.54 21.87 -9.89
N GLN A 39 41.17 21.75 -8.71
CA GLN A 39 40.80 20.74 -7.71
C GLN A 39 39.39 20.96 -7.16
N ASP A 40 39.02 22.21 -6.85
CA ASP A 40 37.67 22.55 -6.40
C ASP A 40 36.62 22.21 -7.46
N ALA A 41 36.89 22.60 -8.72
CA ALA A 41 36.04 22.24 -9.85
C ALA A 41 35.90 20.72 -10.00
N ALA A 42 37.01 19.97 -9.94
CA ALA A 42 36.99 18.51 -10.04
C ALA A 42 36.18 17.87 -8.91
N ALA A 43 36.30 18.36 -7.68
CA ALA A 43 35.51 17.90 -6.54
C ALA A 43 34.01 18.14 -6.77
N MET A 44 33.62 19.31 -7.28
CA MET A 44 32.23 19.63 -7.58
C MET A 44 31.67 18.81 -8.74
N TYR A 45 32.46 18.54 -9.79
CA TYR A 45 32.04 17.62 -10.86
C TYR A 45 31.86 16.19 -10.34
N GLY A 46 32.76 15.71 -9.47
CA GLY A 46 32.62 14.41 -8.83
C GLY A 46 31.37 14.32 -7.96
N TYR A 47 31.08 15.37 -7.18
CA TYR A 47 29.85 15.49 -6.41
C TYR A 47 28.61 15.44 -7.31
N ALA A 48 28.56 16.29 -8.34
CA ALA A 48 27.44 16.34 -9.27
C ALA A 48 27.18 14.99 -9.95
N GLY A 49 28.24 14.31 -10.41
CA GLY A 49 28.14 12.97 -11.00
C GLY A 49 27.58 11.93 -10.02
N SER A 50 28.09 11.93 -8.78
CA SER A 50 27.62 11.02 -7.73
C SER A 50 26.17 11.29 -7.33
N SER A 51 25.79 12.57 -7.22
CA SER A 51 24.41 12.99 -6.95
C SER A 51 23.45 12.62 -8.08
N ALA A 52 23.88 12.74 -9.35
CA ALA A 52 23.07 12.35 -10.49
C ALA A 52 22.76 10.84 -10.48
N ILE A 53 23.75 10.00 -10.14
CA ILE A 53 23.54 8.55 -9.98
C ILE A 53 22.61 8.27 -8.79
N ALA A 54 22.85 8.91 -7.65
CA ALA A 54 22.02 8.72 -6.46
C ALA A 54 20.56 9.17 -6.65
N ALA A 55 20.30 10.09 -7.59
CA ALA A 55 18.98 10.60 -7.90
C ALA A 55 18.18 9.71 -8.87
N GLN A 56 18.75 8.62 -9.40
CA GLN A 56 18.04 7.67 -10.27
C GLN A 56 17.09 6.78 -9.44
N LEU A 57 15.89 7.27 -9.20
CA LEU A 57 14.84 6.57 -8.46
C LEU A 57 13.74 6.07 -9.40
N GLU A 58 13.27 4.85 -9.18
CA GLU A 58 12.08 4.33 -9.83
C GLU A 58 10.84 5.12 -9.38
N PRO A 59 10.02 5.62 -10.32
CA PRO A 59 8.74 6.23 -9.99
C PRO A 59 7.84 5.27 -9.20
N PHE A 60 7.07 5.81 -8.26
CA PHE A 60 6.09 4.99 -7.54
C PHE A 60 4.90 4.64 -8.43
N ASN A 61 4.49 3.37 -8.40
CA ASN A 61 3.28 2.93 -9.08
C ASN A 61 2.05 3.21 -8.22
N ALA A 62 0.96 3.63 -8.86
CA ALA A 62 -0.33 3.74 -8.19
C ALA A 62 -0.78 2.35 -7.67
N PRO A 63 -1.39 2.27 -6.49
CA PRO A 63 -1.87 1.00 -5.96
C PRO A 63 -2.97 0.41 -6.85
N PRO A 64 -3.02 -0.93 -7.03
CA PRO A 64 -4.09 -1.57 -7.76
C PRO A 64 -5.43 -1.41 -7.02
N GLN A 65 -6.52 -1.35 -7.79
CA GLN A 65 -7.87 -1.43 -7.22
C GLN A 65 -8.08 -2.83 -6.62
N THR A 66 -8.43 -2.91 -5.35
CA THR A 66 -8.66 -4.17 -4.62
C THR A 66 -10.14 -4.49 -4.41
N THR A 67 -11.02 -3.54 -4.74
CA THR A 67 -12.47 -3.68 -4.60
C THR A 67 -13.15 -3.75 -5.96
N ASN A 68 -14.25 -4.50 -6.04
CA ASN A 68 -15.11 -4.52 -7.22
C ASN A 68 -16.01 -3.27 -7.21
N PRO A 69 -15.91 -2.35 -8.19
CA PRO A 69 -16.76 -1.15 -8.26
C PRO A 69 -18.25 -1.48 -8.36
N ALA A 70 -18.58 -2.64 -8.94
CA ALA A 70 -19.95 -3.13 -9.06
C ALA A 70 -20.42 -3.95 -7.85
N GLY A 71 -19.58 -4.12 -6.81
CA GLY A 71 -19.88 -4.97 -5.66
C GLY A 71 -21.16 -4.56 -4.92
N GLY A 72 -21.38 -3.25 -4.74
CA GLY A 72 -22.61 -2.74 -4.12
C GLY A 72 -23.87 -2.99 -4.96
N ALA A 73 -23.77 -2.84 -6.29
CA ALA A 73 -24.87 -3.14 -7.21
C ALA A 73 -25.18 -4.65 -7.22
N GLY A 74 -24.14 -5.49 -7.20
CA GLY A 74 -24.28 -6.95 -7.10
C GLY A 74 -24.95 -7.38 -5.79
N GLN A 75 -24.56 -6.80 -4.66
CA GLN A 75 -25.20 -7.06 -3.37
C GLN A 75 -26.67 -6.61 -3.36
N SER A 76 -26.95 -5.40 -3.84
CA SER A 76 -28.33 -4.90 -3.94
C SER A 76 -29.21 -5.79 -4.82
N GLY A 77 -28.69 -6.23 -5.96
CA GLY A 77 -29.37 -7.17 -6.85
C GLY A 77 -29.64 -8.53 -6.19
N ALA A 78 -28.67 -9.08 -5.46
CA ALA A 78 -28.84 -10.33 -4.72
C ALA A 78 -29.92 -10.22 -3.63
N VAL A 79 -29.95 -9.11 -2.88
CA VAL A 79 -30.99 -8.83 -1.87
C VAL A 79 -32.37 -8.69 -2.53
N ALA A 80 -32.47 -8.00 -3.67
CA ALA A 80 -33.72 -7.84 -4.41
C ALA A 80 -34.25 -9.18 -4.93
N GLN A 81 -33.39 -10.06 -5.46
CA GLN A 81 -33.79 -11.40 -5.89
C GLN A 81 -34.22 -12.29 -4.72
N ALA A 82 -33.51 -12.23 -3.59
CA ALA A 82 -33.90 -12.95 -2.38
C ALA A 82 -35.27 -12.49 -1.87
N ALA A 83 -35.52 -11.18 -1.87
CA ALA A 83 -36.82 -10.60 -1.49
C ALA A 83 -37.94 -11.00 -2.48
N GLY A 84 -37.65 -11.05 -3.77
CA GLY A 84 -38.61 -11.46 -4.80
C GLY A 84 -38.94 -12.96 -4.80
N THR A 85 -37.99 -13.81 -4.36
CA THR A 85 -38.20 -15.27 -4.27
C THR A 85 -38.71 -15.73 -2.91
N ALA A 86 -38.60 -14.91 -1.86
CA ALA A 86 -39.11 -15.21 -0.52
C ALA A 86 -40.59 -15.63 -0.50
N PRO A 87 -41.52 -14.94 -1.20
CA PRO A 87 -42.92 -15.33 -1.29
C PRO A 87 -43.10 -16.69 -1.97
N ALA A 88 -42.42 -16.91 -3.11
CA ALA A 88 -42.47 -18.16 -3.87
C ALA A 88 -41.97 -19.36 -3.04
N ASN A 89 -40.91 -19.16 -2.27
CA ASN A 89 -40.37 -20.16 -1.36
C ASN A 89 -41.32 -20.45 -0.18
N ALA A 90 -41.96 -19.41 0.38
CA ALA A 90 -42.95 -19.55 1.45
C ALA A 90 -44.21 -20.30 0.97
N GLN A 91 -44.67 -20.02 -0.25
CA GLN A 91 -45.80 -20.72 -0.87
C GLN A 91 -45.45 -22.18 -1.15
N SER A 92 -44.25 -22.45 -1.68
CA SER A 92 -43.77 -23.82 -1.90
C SER A 92 -43.65 -24.61 -0.60
N ALA A 93 -43.10 -23.99 0.46
CA ALA A 93 -43.01 -24.58 1.79
C ALA A 93 -44.40 -24.85 2.39
N LEU A 94 -45.36 -23.95 2.22
CA LEU A 94 -46.74 -24.15 2.65
C LEU A 94 -47.43 -25.27 1.86
N SER A 95 -47.26 -25.35 0.54
CA SER A 95 -47.79 -26.43 -0.28
C SER A 95 -47.21 -27.79 0.11
N GLN A 96 -45.91 -27.85 0.42
CA GLN A 96 -45.26 -29.06 0.95
C GLN A 96 -45.78 -29.42 2.36
N LEU A 97 -46.04 -28.43 3.20
CA LEU A 97 -46.63 -28.65 4.52
C LEU A 97 -48.07 -29.17 4.41
N MET A 98 -48.88 -28.61 3.49
CA MET A 98 -50.25 -29.02 3.24
C MET A 98 -50.36 -30.40 2.58
N SER A 99 -49.38 -30.79 1.76
CA SER A 99 -49.36 -32.14 1.16
C SER A 99 -48.84 -33.20 2.13
N SER A 100 -47.95 -32.84 3.05
CA SER A 100 -47.39 -33.75 4.07
C SER A 100 -48.21 -33.85 5.36
N THR A 101 -49.11 -32.88 5.64
CA THR A 101 -50.01 -32.94 6.81
C THR A 101 -51.02 -34.09 6.75
N PRO A 102 -51.66 -34.41 5.61
CA PRO A 102 -52.53 -35.57 5.48
C PRO A 102 -51.80 -36.89 5.74
N GLU A 103 -50.54 -37.03 5.29
CA GLU A 103 -49.68 -38.19 5.56
C GLU A 103 -49.38 -38.32 7.07
N ARG A 104 -49.02 -37.21 7.74
CA ARG A 104 -48.78 -37.18 9.19
C ARG A 104 -50.05 -37.41 10.02
N CYS A 105 -51.22 -36.92 9.58
CA CYS A 105 -52.51 -37.16 10.23
C CYS A 105 -53.07 -38.58 9.98
N LYS A 106 -52.78 -39.19 8.82
CA LYS A 106 -53.10 -40.60 8.56
C LYS A 106 -52.16 -41.54 9.33
N ALA A 107 -50.88 -41.21 9.45
CA ALA A 107 -49.92 -41.97 10.25
C ALA A 107 -50.29 -41.98 11.74
N SER A 108 -50.75 -40.86 12.30
CA SER A 108 -51.21 -40.78 13.70
C SER A 108 -52.55 -41.48 13.95
N ARG A 109 -53.45 -41.53 12.95
CA ARG A 109 -54.74 -42.25 13.02
C ARG A 109 -54.59 -43.77 12.85
N ARG A 110 -53.44 -44.25 12.35
CA ARG A 110 -53.09 -45.67 12.21
C ARG A 110 -52.29 -46.24 13.39
N LEU A 111 -52.17 -45.55 14.51
CA LEU A 111 -51.75 -46.20 15.75
C LEU A 111 -52.96 -46.85 16.45
N PRO A 112 -52.95 -48.16 16.73
CA PRO A 112 -54.02 -48.84 17.47
C PRO A 112 -54.20 -48.37 18.93
N HIS A 113 -53.35 -47.45 19.40
CA HIS A 113 -53.19 -47.18 20.84
C HIS A 113 -54.02 -46.01 21.40
N CYS A 114 -54.75 -45.25 20.58
CA CYS A 114 -55.55 -44.11 21.09
C CYS A 114 -57.04 -44.42 21.33
N ARG A 115 -57.46 -45.69 21.28
CA ARG A 115 -58.79 -46.11 21.76
C ARG A 115 -58.66 -47.01 22.99
N ARG A 116 -58.45 -46.41 24.17
CA ARG A 116 -59.05 -46.95 25.41
C ARG A 116 -59.06 -45.91 26.53
N PRO A 117 -60.14 -45.88 27.34
CA PRO A 117 -60.44 -44.80 28.25
C PRO A 117 -59.71 -44.98 29.59
N ILE A 118 -59.57 -43.86 30.31
CA ILE A 118 -59.01 -43.74 31.66
C ILE A 118 -59.59 -44.83 32.58
N ARG A 119 -58.75 -45.77 33.03
CA ARG A 119 -59.00 -46.58 34.23
C ARG A 119 -57.83 -46.48 35.19
N ARG A 120 -58.13 -45.88 36.35
CA ARG A 120 -57.31 -45.81 37.55
C ARG A 120 -57.06 -47.22 38.13
N HIS A 121 -55.83 -47.57 38.49
CA HIS A 121 -55.56 -48.59 39.51
C HIS A 121 -54.12 -48.46 40.06
N TRP A 122 -54.01 -48.16 41.35
CA TRP A 122 -52.82 -48.22 42.22
C TRP A 122 -52.41 -49.68 42.51
N ARG A 123 -51.12 -50.00 42.81
CA ARG A 123 -50.65 -50.72 44.04
C ARG A 123 -49.14 -51.13 44.03
N HIS A 124 -48.46 -50.81 45.14
CA HIS A 124 -47.22 -51.25 45.82
C HIS A 124 -45.99 -51.87 45.11
N GLY A 125 -44.83 -51.34 45.52
CA GLY A 125 -43.64 -52.08 45.98
C GLY A 125 -43.08 -51.35 47.20
#